data_AF-A0A1F9WCM4-F1
#
_entry.id   AF-A0A1F9WCM4-F1
#
_cell.length_a   1.000
_cell.length_b   1.000
_cell.length_c   1.000
_cell.angle_alpha   90.00
_cell.angle_beta   90.00
_cell.angle_gamma   90.00
#
_symmetry.space_group_name_H-M   'P 1'
#
loop_
_entity.id
_entity.type
_entity.pdbx_description
1 polymer ?
#
loop_
_entity_poly.entity_id
_entity_poly.type
_entity_poly.pdbx_seq_one_letter_code
_entity_poly.pdbx_strand_id
1 'polypeptide(L)'
;MFNIKINKITIVAGALALMSVATAFAQDTSGDPYKEADKGGVARQDPYRQMMRGFAEERRNAKTQEERDAVQAKIKSARAQYRPARPVKGVIPAGKKEQRRNMEGRLKKNPFRLEISQLEQSMAEAKTDEEREIFRAKIQDLQVKYAAEEEAKLTPEQKVARAERAAKNSKMREELAPLMENMRSAKTEEDRNTIRSQMREIRKKYR
;
A
#
# COMPACT_ATOMS: atom_id res chain seq x y z
N MET A 1 5.31 -10.00 67.91
CA MET A 1 4.14 -9.53 67.11
C MET A 1 4.62 -8.41 66.20
N PHE A 2 4.88 -8.69 64.91
CA PHE A 2 5.34 -7.70 63.95
C PHE A 2 4.25 -7.41 62.92
N ASN A 3 3.73 -6.19 62.97
CA ASN A 3 2.74 -5.63 62.06
C ASN A 3 3.43 -5.20 60.76
N ILE A 4 3.30 -5.98 59.68
CA ILE A 4 3.76 -5.58 58.35
C ILE A 4 2.57 -4.99 57.60
N LYS A 5 2.61 -3.67 57.39
CA LYS A 5 1.68 -2.95 56.50
C LYS A 5 1.95 -3.36 55.06
N ILE A 6 1.01 -4.06 54.43
CA ILE A 6 1.03 -4.36 53.00
C ILE A 6 0.62 -3.09 52.26
N ASN A 7 1.60 -2.40 51.65
CA ASN A 7 1.33 -1.33 50.71
C ASN A 7 0.67 -1.90 49.47
N LYS A 8 -0.49 -1.33 49.13
CA LYS A 8 -1.26 -1.61 47.92
C LYS A 8 -0.38 -1.33 46.69
N ILE A 9 0.11 -2.40 46.05
CA ILE A 9 0.67 -2.32 44.70
C ILE A 9 -0.53 -2.20 43.78
N THR A 10 -0.82 -0.98 43.34
CA THR A 10 -1.77 -0.69 42.27
C THR A 10 -1.17 -1.22 40.97
N ILE A 11 -1.46 -2.48 40.65
CA ILE A 11 -1.22 -3.04 39.32
C ILE A 11 -2.23 -2.36 38.41
N VAL A 12 -1.80 -1.30 37.73
CA VAL A 12 -2.56 -0.73 36.62
C VAL A 12 -2.58 -1.79 35.53
N ALA A 13 -3.71 -2.46 35.42
CA ALA A 13 -4.08 -3.29 34.28
C ALA A 13 -4.04 -2.40 33.02
N GLY A 14 -2.88 -2.40 32.35
CA GLY A 14 -2.73 -1.86 31.02
C GLY A 14 -3.56 -2.71 30.07
N ALA A 15 -4.74 -2.20 29.74
CA ALA A 15 -5.64 -2.76 28.74
C ALA A 15 -4.85 -3.03 27.45
N LEU A 16 -4.76 -4.31 27.09
CA LEU A 16 -4.38 -4.77 25.76
C LEU A 16 -5.45 -4.29 24.77
N ALA A 17 -5.32 -3.05 24.31
CA ALA A 17 -6.01 -2.60 23.12
C ALA A 17 -5.30 -3.24 21.92
N LEU A 18 -5.91 -4.32 21.40
CA LEU A 18 -5.66 -4.89 20.09
C LEU A 18 -5.80 -3.80 19.02
N MET A 19 -4.72 -3.06 18.78
CA MET A 19 -4.64 -2.16 17.65
C MET A 19 -4.30 -2.97 16.41
N SER A 20 -5.32 -3.10 15.56
CA SER A 20 -5.22 -3.21 14.11
C SER A 20 -3.88 -2.66 13.60
N VAL A 21 -3.00 -3.57 13.18
CA VAL A 21 -1.79 -3.26 12.41
C VAL A 21 -2.27 -2.81 11.04
N ALA A 22 -2.69 -1.54 10.95
CA ALA A 22 -2.77 -0.85 9.69
C ALA A 22 -1.34 -0.72 9.18
N THR A 23 -0.99 -1.57 8.22
CA THR A 23 0.21 -1.47 7.41
C THR A 23 0.30 -0.07 6.82
N ALA A 24 1.06 0.80 7.49
CA ALA A 24 1.48 2.06 6.93
C ALA A 24 2.50 1.74 5.84
N PHE A 25 2.00 1.44 4.64
CA PHE A 25 2.80 1.45 3.43
C PHE A 25 3.35 2.87 3.31
N ALA A 26 4.63 3.03 3.62
CA ALA A 26 5.36 4.24 3.29
C ALA A 26 5.22 4.43 1.78
N GLN A 27 4.40 5.39 1.36
CA GLN A 27 4.49 5.96 0.03
C GLN A 27 5.80 6.75 0.00
N ASP A 28 6.90 6.01 -0.17
CA ASP A 28 8.17 6.56 -0.58
C ASP A 28 7.92 7.10 -2.00
N THR A 29 7.76 8.41 -2.10
CA THR A 29 7.66 9.16 -3.35
C THR A 29 9.02 9.23 -4.03
N SER A 30 9.75 8.11 -4.07
CA SER A 30 10.83 7.93 -5.03
C SER A 30 10.17 8.01 -6.39
N GLY A 31 10.45 9.13 -7.09
CA GLY A 31 9.91 9.47 -8.39
C GLY A 31 9.84 8.23 -9.26
N ASP A 32 8.61 7.74 -9.43
CA ASP A 32 8.26 6.82 -10.48
C ASP A 32 8.55 7.61 -11.77
N PRO A 33 9.53 7.22 -12.61
CA PRO A 33 9.84 7.95 -13.84
C PRO A 33 8.67 7.93 -14.84
N TYR A 34 7.57 7.24 -14.50
CA TYR A 34 6.31 7.24 -15.23
C TYR A 34 5.20 8.09 -14.59
N LYS A 35 5.43 8.74 -13.44
CA LYS A 35 4.42 9.63 -12.79
C LYS A 35 4.54 11.11 -13.16
N GLU A 36 5.59 11.52 -13.86
CA GLU A 36 5.79 12.92 -14.26
C GLU A 36 5.16 13.30 -15.60
N ALA A 37 4.32 12.45 -16.20
CA ALA A 37 3.65 12.76 -17.47
C ALA A 37 2.22 13.31 -17.34
N ASP A 38 1.66 13.44 -16.13
CA ASP A 38 0.23 13.82 -15.94
C ASP A 38 0.03 15.10 -15.10
N LYS A 39 0.99 16.03 -15.16
CA LYS A 39 0.81 17.40 -14.65
C LYS A 39 1.10 18.42 -15.73
N GLY A 40 0.27 18.40 -16.77
CA GLY A 40 0.32 19.35 -17.87
C GLY A 40 -0.54 18.84 -18.99
N GLY A 41 -1.71 19.45 -19.18
CA GLY A 41 -2.71 19.00 -20.13
C GLY A 41 -2.16 18.89 -21.55
N VAL A 42 -1.96 17.66 -22.00
CA VAL A 42 -2.49 17.08 -23.24
C VAL A 42 -2.51 15.59 -22.95
N ALA A 43 -3.68 14.95 -22.94
CA ALA A 43 -3.73 13.50 -22.93
C ALA A 43 -2.94 13.02 -24.15
N ARG A 44 -1.69 12.56 -23.95
CA ARG A 44 -0.96 11.86 -25.00
C ARG A 44 -1.76 10.60 -25.25
N GLN A 45 -2.63 10.69 -26.25
CA GLN A 45 -3.47 9.61 -26.71
C GLN A 45 -2.53 8.51 -27.19
N ASP A 46 -2.24 7.54 -26.32
CA ASP A 46 -1.56 6.33 -26.73
C ASP A 46 -2.48 5.64 -27.75
N PRO A 47 -2.13 5.64 -29.06
CA PRO A 47 -3.03 5.19 -30.12
C PRO A 47 -3.36 3.70 -29.95
N TYR A 48 -2.46 2.94 -29.33
CA TYR A 48 -2.72 1.54 -28.99
C TYR A 48 -3.76 1.40 -27.89
N ARG A 49 -3.73 2.25 -26.84
CA ARG A 49 -4.75 2.21 -25.78
C ARG A 49 -6.13 2.57 -26.32
N GLN A 50 -6.23 3.54 -27.24
CA GLN A 50 -7.49 3.88 -27.88
C GLN A 50 -8.01 2.73 -28.75
N MET A 51 -7.15 2.14 -29.58
CA MET A 51 -7.49 0.97 -30.40
C MET A 51 -7.98 -0.21 -29.55
N MET A 52 -7.30 -0.50 -28.42
CA MET A 52 -7.69 -1.58 -27.52
C MET A 52 -9.01 -1.31 -26.76
N ARG A 53 -9.34 -0.04 -26.49
CA ARG A 53 -10.66 0.34 -25.97
C ARG A 53 -11.75 0.11 -27.03
N GLY A 54 -11.50 0.51 -28.27
CA GLY A 54 -12.39 0.26 -29.40
C GLY A 54 -12.70 -1.23 -29.57
N PHE A 55 -11.70 -2.11 -29.56
CA PHE A 55 -11.94 -3.55 -29.63
C PHE A 55 -12.70 -4.11 -28.42
N ALA A 56 -12.50 -3.55 -27.23
CA ALA A 56 -13.25 -3.97 -26.04
C ALA A 56 -14.73 -3.58 -26.13
N GLU A 57 -15.03 -2.41 -26.70
CA GLU A 57 -16.39 -1.94 -26.98
C GLU A 57 -17.05 -2.77 -28.09
N GLU A 58 -16.34 -3.04 -29.20
CA GLU A 58 -16.80 -3.95 -30.25
C GLU A 58 -17.15 -5.34 -29.70
N ARG A 59 -16.33 -5.89 -28.80
CA ARG A 59 -16.59 -7.21 -28.18
C ARG A 59 -17.81 -7.18 -27.25
N ARG A 60 -18.08 -6.05 -26.58
CA ARG A 60 -19.27 -5.88 -25.73
C ARG A 60 -20.55 -5.73 -26.54
N ASN A 61 -20.45 -5.14 -27.74
CA ASN A 61 -21.59 -4.90 -28.62
C ASN A 61 -21.87 -6.06 -29.59
N ALA A 62 -20.94 -7.02 -29.71
CA ALA A 62 -21.10 -8.23 -30.49
C ALA A 62 -22.27 -9.08 -29.96
N LYS A 63 -23.19 -9.45 -30.85
CA LYS A 63 -24.44 -10.15 -30.53
C LYS A 63 -24.29 -11.66 -30.67
N THR A 64 -23.36 -12.12 -31.50
CA THR A 64 -23.10 -13.56 -31.72
C THR A 64 -21.79 -14.01 -31.10
N GLN A 65 -21.62 -15.33 -30.95
CA GLN A 65 -20.34 -15.90 -30.48
C GLN A 65 -19.24 -15.75 -31.53
N GLU A 66 -19.58 -15.91 -32.81
CA GLU A 66 -18.67 -15.76 -33.94
C GLU A 66 -18.11 -14.34 -34.06
N GLU A 67 -18.94 -13.31 -33.85
CA GLU A 67 -18.51 -11.91 -33.79
C GLU A 67 -17.55 -11.65 -32.62
N ARG A 68 -17.84 -12.24 -31.45
CA ARG A 68 -16.96 -12.12 -30.28
C ARG A 68 -15.61 -12.76 -30.54
N ASP A 69 -15.57 -13.91 -31.21
CA ASP A 69 -14.34 -14.62 -31.55
C ASP A 69 -13.52 -13.88 -32.62
N ALA A 70 -14.18 -13.25 -33.60
CA ALA A 70 -13.55 -12.39 -34.59
C ALA A 70 -12.89 -11.15 -33.94
N VAL A 71 -13.57 -10.47 -33.02
CA VAL A 71 -13.00 -9.34 -32.27
C VAL A 71 -11.87 -9.82 -31.34
N GLN A 72 -12.01 -10.99 -30.73
CA GLN A 72 -10.96 -11.59 -29.91
C GLN A 72 -9.70 -11.91 -30.74
N ALA A 73 -9.86 -12.33 -32.00
CA ALA A 73 -8.74 -12.53 -32.93
C ALA A 73 -8.02 -11.20 -33.26
N LYS A 74 -8.77 -10.12 -33.49
CA LYS A 74 -8.20 -8.76 -33.67
C LYS A 74 -7.42 -8.29 -32.44
N ILE A 75 -7.95 -8.54 -31.23
CA ILE A 75 -7.25 -8.22 -29.97
C ILE A 75 -5.95 -9.04 -29.87
N LYS A 76 -5.97 -10.32 -30.21
CA LYS A 76 -4.77 -11.18 -30.19
C LYS A 76 -3.72 -10.70 -31.19
N SER A 77 -4.11 -10.33 -32.42
CA SER A 77 -3.16 -9.84 -33.44
C SER A 77 -2.58 -8.47 -33.06
N ALA A 78 -3.41 -7.54 -32.60
CA ALA A 78 -2.97 -6.23 -32.13
C ALA A 78 -2.02 -6.35 -30.93
N ARG A 79 -2.30 -7.26 -30.00
CA ARG A 79 -1.37 -7.57 -28.89
C ARG A 79 -0.08 -8.20 -29.38
N ALA A 80 -0.10 -9.05 -30.41
CA ALA A 80 1.11 -9.66 -30.96
C ALA A 80 2.00 -8.62 -31.66
N GLN A 81 1.39 -7.67 -32.38
CA GLN A 81 2.08 -6.58 -33.09
C GLN A 81 2.61 -5.50 -32.13
N TYR A 82 1.83 -5.15 -31.09
CA TYR A 82 2.21 -4.13 -30.12
C TYR A 82 3.03 -4.68 -28.96
N ARG A 83 3.12 -6.00 -28.77
CA ARG A 83 4.06 -6.57 -27.81
C ARG A 83 5.44 -6.12 -28.29
N PRO A 84 6.14 -5.20 -27.58
CA PRO A 84 7.53 -4.96 -27.91
C PRO A 84 8.18 -6.34 -27.89
N ALA A 85 8.89 -6.67 -28.96
CA ALA A 85 9.60 -7.94 -29.11
C ALA A 85 10.11 -8.30 -27.72
N ARG A 86 9.63 -9.42 -27.16
CA ARG A 86 9.99 -9.82 -25.78
C ARG A 86 11.49 -9.55 -25.68
N PRO A 87 11.98 -8.69 -24.77
CA PRO A 87 13.40 -8.43 -24.70
C PRO A 87 14.06 -9.80 -24.62
N VAL A 88 14.96 -10.07 -25.56
CA VAL A 88 15.70 -11.33 -25.67
C VAL A 88 16.13 -11.68 -24.25
N LYS A 89 15.85 -12.91 -23.80
CA LYS A 89 16.30 -13.41 -22.48
C LYS A 89 17.77 -13.00 -22.32
N GLY A 90 18.04 -12.01 -21.47
CA GLY A 90 19.39 -11.45 -21.30
C GLY A 90 19.48 -9.92 -21.29
N VAL A 91 18.55 -9.18 -21.93
CA VAL A 91 18.61 -7.70 -21.95
C VAL A 91 17.61 -7.12 -20.95
N ILE A 92 18.03 -7.04 -19.69
CA ILE A 92 17.34 -6.25 -18.67
C ILE A 92 17.52 -4.77 -19.05
N PRO A 93 16.45 -3.98 -19.26
CA PRO A 93 16.56 -2.55 -19.52
C PRO A 93 17.43 -1.90 -18.44
N ALA A 94 18.37 -1.01 -18.79
CA ALA A 94 19.35 -0.46 -17.85
C ALA A 94 18.70 0.07 -16.54
N GLY A 95 17.53 0.71 -16.63
CA GLY A 95 16.76 1.17 -15.47
C GLY A 95 16.23 0.06 -14.54
N LYS A 96 15.95 -1.15 -15.06
CA LYS A 96 15.55 -2.30 -14.23
C LYS A 96 16.75 -2.95 -13.52
N LYS A 97 17.95 -2.88 -14.10
CA LYS A 97 19.17 -3.40 -13.45
C LYS A 97 19.57 -2.53 -12.26
N GLU A 98 19.45 -1.22 -12.41
CA GLU A 98 19.68 -0.26 -11.33
C GLU A 98 18.60 -0.35 -10.25
N GLN A 99 17.32 -0.42 -10.63
CA GLN A 99 16.23 -0.66 -9.68
C GLN A 99 16.43 -1.96 -8.90
N ARG A 100 16.83 -3.04 -9.58
CA ARG A 100 17.13 -4.32 -8.94
C ARG A 100 18.33 -4.22 -7.99
N ARG A 101 19.42 -3.56 -8.39
CA ARG A 101 20.57 -3.30 -7.51
C ARG A 101 20.20 -2.46 -6.29
N ASN A 102 19.33 -1.46 -6.45
CA ASN A 102 18.86 -0.62 -5.35
C ASN A 102 17.97 -1.40 -4.38
N MET A 103 17.11 -2.29 -4.89
CA MET A 103 16.32 -3.21 -4.06
C MET A 103 17.22 -4.20 -3.33
N GLU A 104 18.14 -4.86 -4.04
CA GLU A 104 19.12 -5.79 -3.45
C GLU A 104 20.00 -5.09 -2.41
N GLY A 105 20.43 -3.85 -2.66
CA GLY A 105 21.20 -3.04 -1.72
C GLY A 105 20.39 -2.63 -0.49
N ARG A 106 19.10 -2.31 -0.65
CA ARG A 106 18.19 -1.98 0.47
C ARG A 106 17.89 -3.22 1.33
N LEU A 107 17.72 -4.38 0.73
CA LEU A 107 17.51 -5.65 1.45
C LEU A 107 18.78 -6.08 2.21
N LYS A 108 19.97 -5.91 1.62
CA LYS A 108 21.25 -6.19 2.30
C LYS A 108 21.53 -5.30 3.50
N LYS A 109 20.96 -4.08 3.54
CA LYS A 109 21.17 -3.11 4.62
C LYS A 109 20.28 -3.35 5.84
N ASN A 110 19.21 -4.12 5.71
CA ASN A 110 18.29 -4.41 6.82
C ASN A 110 17.93 -5.90 6.87
N PRO A 111 18.50 -6.66 7.83
CA PRO A 111 18.29 -8.09 7.92
C PRO A 111 16.81 -8.46 8.13
N PHE A 112 16.05 -7.65 8.88
CA PHE A 112 14.62 -7.89 9.10
C PHE A 112 13.80 -7.79 7.81
N ARG A 113 14.14 -6.86 6.91
CA ARG A 113 13.42 -6.73 5.63
C ARG A 113 13.69 -7.91 4.70
N LEU A 114 14.92 -8.42 4.71
CA LEU A 114 15.26 -9.61 3.93
C LEU A 114 14.49 -10.83 4.45
N GLU A 115 14.48 -11.02 5.77
CA GLU A 115 13.81 -12.16 6.40
C GLU A 115 12.28 -12.09 6.21
N ILE A 116 11.66 -10.93 6.41
CA ILE A 116 10.23 -10.73 6.11
C ILE A 116 9.94 -11.04 4.64
N SER A 117 10.77 -10.57 3.70
CA SER A 117 10.57 -10.85 2.28
C SER A 117 10.68 -12.34 1.94
N GLN A 118 11.55 -13.08 2.61
CA GLN A 118 11.66 -14.53 2.44
C GLN A 118 10.42 -15.23 3.00
N LEU A 119 9.93 -14.82 4.18
CA LEU A 119 8.71 -15.36 4.78
C LEU A 119 7.46 -15.07 3.94
N GLU A 120 7.38 -13.90 3.29
CA GLU A 120 6.29 -13.57 2.37
C GLU A 120 6.30 -14.49 1.14
N GLN A 121 7.48 -14.85 0.62
CA GLN A 121 7.61 -15.83 -0.46
C GLN A 121 7.19 -17.23 0.01
N SER A 122 7.67 -17.66 1.18
CA SER A 122 7.26 -18.94 1.77
C SER A 122 5.76 -19.01 2.03
N MET A 123 5.13 -17.91 2.44
CA MET A 123 3.67 -17.83 2.60
C MET A 123 2.91 -17.93 1.27
N ALA A 124 3.46 -17.38 0.18
CA ALA A 124 2.87 -17.51 -1.15
C ALA A 124 2.99 -18.94 -1.70
N GLU A 125 4.04 -19.66 -1.32
CA GLU A 125 4.29 -21.07 -1.70
C GLU A 125 3.56 -22.07 -0.79
N ALA A 126 3.12 -21.64 0.40
CA ALA A 126 2.40 -22.45 1.37
C ALA A 126 1.08 -22.98 0.79
N LYS A 127 0.86 -24.29 0.99
CA LYS A 127 -0.27 -25.03 0.41
C LYS A 127 -1.44 -25.12 1.37
N THR A 128 -1.20 -24.96 2.67
CA THR A 128 -2.23 -25.01 3.72
C THR A 128 -2.39 -23.66 4.41
N ASP A 129 -3.56 -23.43 5.00
CA ASP A 129 -3.81 -22.20 5.76
C ASP A 129 -3.05 -22.20 7.10
N GLU A 130 -2.84 -23.37 7.72
CA GLU A 130 -2.03 -23.52 8.93
C GLU A 130 -0.57 -23.07 8.71
N GLU A 131 0.05 -23.46 7.59
CA GLU A 131 1.40 -23.00 7.21
C GLU A 131 1.43 -21.48 7.02
N ARG A 132 0.39 -20.91 6.39
CA ARG A 132 0.28 -19.47 6.18
C ARG A 132 0.14 -18.72 7.50
N GLU A 133 -0.62 -19.23 8.46
CA GLU A 133 -0.74 -18.64 9.79
C GLU A 133 0.59 -18.64 10.54
N ILE A 134 1.35 -19.73 10.47
CA ILE A 134 2.71 -19.79 11.04
C ILE A 134 3.61 -18.71 10.43
N PHE A 135 3.58 -18.53 9.11
CA PHE A 135 4.36 -17.48 8.46
C PHE A 135 3.88 -16.07 8.82
N ARG A 136 2.58 -15.83 8.94
CA ARG A 136 2.03 -14.54 9.41
C ARG A 136 2.51 -14.22 10.82
N ALA A 137 2.47 -15.18 11.74
CA ALA A 137 2.94 -15.00 13.11
C ALA A 137 4.44 -14.64 13.13
N LYS A 138 5.27 -15.36 12.36
CA LYS A 138 6.71 -15.07 12.25
C LYS A 138 6.99 -13.67 11.66
N ILE A 139 6.24 -13.26 10.64
CA ILE A 139 6.33 -11.91 10.06
C ILE A 139 5.97 -10.86 11.12
N GLN A 140 4.90 -11.08 11.88
CA GLN A 140 4.47 -10.16 12.93
C GLN A 140 5.53 -10.03 14.02
N ASP A 141 6.12 -11.13 14.48
CA ASP A 141 7.19 -11.12 15.48
C ASP A 141 8.42 -10.34 15.00
N LEU A 142 8.82 -10.53 13.74
CA LEU A 142 9.94 -9.78 13.15
C LEU A 142 9.63 -8.29 13.02
N GLN A 143 8.39 -7.93 12.68
CA GLN A 143 7.98 -6.52 12.63
C GLN A 143 8.03 -5.87 14.01
N VAL A 144 7.62 -6.57 15.07
CA VAL A 144 7.70 -6.07 16.46
C VAL A 144 9.16 -5.89 16.87
N LYS A 145 10.02 -6.88 16.61
CA LYS A 145 11.46 -6.78 16.90
C LYS A 145 12.13 -5.62 16.16
N TYR A 146 11.83 -5.48 14.86
CA TYR A 146 12.35 -4.38 14.06
C TYR A 146 11.87 -3.02 14.58
N ALA A 147 10.59 -2.89 14.95
CA ALA A 147 10.06 -1.65 15.50
C ALA A 147 10.74 -1.27 16.83
N ALA A 148 11.01 -2.25 17.70
CA ALA A 148 11.71 -2.04 18.96
C ALA A 148 13.17 -1.61 18.73
N GLU A 149 13.89 -2.23 17.78
CA GLU A 149 15.25 -1.82 17.43
C GLU A 149 15.31 -0.40 16.84
N GLU A 150 14.38 -0.06 15.95
CA GLU A 150 14.31 1.29 15.40
C GLU A 150 13.97 2.30 16.49
N GLU A 151 13.09 1.96 17.44
CA GLU A 151 12.78 2.82 18.59
C GLU A 151 13.96 2.98 19.55
N ALA A 152 14.80 1.95 19.72
CA ALA A 152 16.03 2.05 20.50
C ALA A 152 17.06 3.02 19.88
N LYS A 153 17.05 3.16 18.54
CA LYS A 153 17.94 4.10 17.81
C LYS A 153 17.44 5.55 17.83
N LEU A 154 16.18 5.79 18.18
CA LEU A 154 15.63 7.15 18.22
C LEU A 154 16.15 7.92 19.43
N THR A 155 16.54 9.17 19.20
CA THR A 155 16.84 10.10 20.30
C THR A 155 15.56 10.43 21.09
N PRO A 156 15.68 10.87 22.36
CA PRO A 156 14.51 11.29 23.15
C PRO A 156 13.66 12.35 22.43
N GLU A 157 14.29 13.33 21.78
CA GLU A 157 13.61 14.37 20.98
C GLU A 157 12.82 13.77 19.81
N GLN A 158 13.38 12.76 19.13
CA GLN A 158 12.68 12.07 18.04
C GLN A 158 11.50 11.24 18.55
N LYS A 159 11.60 10.67 19.75
CA LYS A 159 10.48 9.96 20.40
C LYS A 159 9.34 10.91 20.74
N VAL A 160 9.64 12.09 21.29
CA VAL A 160 8.63 13.13 21.54
C VAL A 160 7.99 13.59 20.23
N ALA A 161 8.78 13.89 19.20
CA ALA A 161 8.25 14.29 17.89
C ALA A 161 7.38 13.20 17.24
N ARG A 162 7.68 11.91 17.48
CA ARG A 162 6.85 10.79 17.03
C ARG A 162 5.53 10.72 17.82
N ALA A 163 5.58 10.89 19.14
CA ALA A 163 4.38 10.92 19.99
C ALA A 163 3.45 12.09 19.63
N GLU A 164 4.01 13.28 19.39
CA GLU A 164 3.24 14.44 18.93
C GLU A 164 2.57 14.20 17.58
N ARG A 165 3.30 13.61 16.62
CA ARG A 165 2.73 13.21 15.32
C ARG A 165 1.62 12.18 15.48
N ALA A 166 1.80 11.20 16.37
CA ALA A 166 0.77 10.20 16.67
C ALA A 166 -0.49 10.85 17.27
N ALA A 167 -0.32 11.78 18.21
CA ALA A 167 -1.43 12.53 18.81
C ALA A 167 -2.18 13.40 17.79
N LYS A 168 -1.45 14.13 16.94
CA LYS A 168 -2.06 14.90 15.82
C LYS A 168 -2.84 14.00 14.88
N ASN A 169 -2.28 12.83 14.52
CA ASN A 169 -2.94 11.87 13.64
C ASN A 169 -4.19 11.25 14.27
N SER A 170 -4.20 10.97 15.58
CA SER A 170 -5.40 10.49 16.28
C SER A 170 -6.53 11.51 16.21
N LYS A 171 -6.25 12.76 16.59
CA LYS A 171 -7.23 13.86 16.53
C LYS A 171 -7.75 14.09 15.12
N MET A 172 -6.86 14.05 14.12
CA MET A 172 -7.28 14.13 12.71
C MET A 172 -8.24 12.99 12.34
N ARG A 173 -7.97 11.75 12.76
CA ARG A 173 -8.85 10.60 12.48
C ARG A 173 -10.20 10.73 13.16
N GLU A 174 -10.23 11.19 14.40
CA GLU A 174 -11.46 11.48 15.14
C GLU A 174 -12.32 12.54 14.42
N GLU A 175 -11.71 13.63 13.94
CA GLU A 175 -12.42 14.65 13.16
C GLU A 175 -12.87 14.15 11.77
N LEU A 176 -12.12 13.24 11.14
CA LEU A 176 -12.46 12.68 9.83
C LEU A 176 -13.51 11.57 9.89
N ALA A 177 -13.64 10.86 11.01
CA ALA A 177 -14.57 9.74 11.17
C ALA A 177 -16.03 10.07 10.80
N PRO A 178 -16.65 11.16 11.31
CA PRO A 178 -18.02 11.50 10.95
C PRO A 178 -18.16 11.90 9.48
N LEU A 179 -17.15 12.56 8.90
CA LEU A 179 -17.17 12.91 7.48
C LEU A 179 -17.05 11.68 6.58
N MET A 180 -16.28 10.68 6.99
CA MET A 180 -16.19 9.41 6.27
C MET A 180 -17.53 8.66 6.27
N GLU A 181 -18.28 8.72 7.38
CA GLU A 181 -19.62 8.16 7.48
C GLU A 181 -20.61 8.92 6.60
N ASN A 182 -20.62 10.26 6.67
CA ASN A 182 -21.44 11.11 5.81
C ASN A 182 -21.12 10.90 4.31
N MET A 183 -19.85 10.64 3.97
CA MET A 183 -19.46 10.37 2.58
C MET A 183 -20.05 9.05 2.06
N ARG A 184 -20.20 8.04 2.93
CA ARG A 184 -20.82 6.75 2.57
C ARG A 184 -22.33 6.89 2.35
N SER A 185 -22.99 7.77 3.09
CA SER A 185 -24.44 8.01 3.00
C SER A 185 -24.84 9.09 1.99
N ALA A 186 -23.89 9.87 1.46
CA ALA A 186 -24.14 10.94 0.51
C ALA A 186 -24.72 10.44 -0.83
N LYS A 187 -25.91 10.95 -1.17
CA LYS A 187 -26.69 10.56 -2.36
C LYS A 187 -26.31 11.35 -3.62
N THR A 188 -25.83 12.58 -3.48
CA THR A 188 -25.47 13.46 -4.60
C THR A 188 -23.96 13.63 -4.72
N GLU A 189 -23.48 13.99 -5.92
CA GLU A 189 -22.06 14.28 -6.13
C GLU A 189 -21.65 15.65 -5.53
N GLU A 190 -22.59 16.59 -5.41
CA GLU A 190 -22.38 17.88 -4.74
C GLU A 190 -22.12 17.70 -3.24
N ASP A 191 -22.89 16.85 -2.56
CA ASP A 191 -22.67 16.49 -1.15
C ASP A 191 -21.29 15.85 -0.96
N ARG A 192 -20.94 14.90 -1.82
CA ARG A 192 -19.63 14.23 -1.78
C ARG A 192 -18.49 15.22 -1.99
N ASN A 193 -18.63 16.16 -2.91
CA ASN A 193 -17.61 17.19 -3.15
C ASN A 193 -17.44 18.12 -1.96
N THR A 194 -18.54 18.50 -1.31
CA THR A 194 -18.53 19.30 -0.09
C THR A 194 -17.81 18.57 1.05
N ILE A 195 -18.15 17.30 1.28
CA ILE A 195 -17.52 16.47 2.30
C ILE A 195 -16.02 16.26 1.99
N ARG A 196 -15.66 15.99 0.72
CA ARG A 196 -14.24 15.89 0.30
C ARG A 196 -13.49 17.19 0.55
N SER A 197 -14.13 18.35 0.38
CA SER A 197 -13.53 19.66 0.67
C SER A 197 -13.26 19.81 2.17
N GLN A 198 -14.26 19.51 3.02
CA GLN A 198 -14.13 19.55 4.48
C GLN A 198 -13.02 18.61 4.98
N MET A 199 -12.95 17.38 4.44
CA MET A 199 -11.87 16.44 4.76
C MET A 199 -10.49 16.97 4.36
N ARG A 200 -10.37 17.73 3.26
CA ARG A 200 -9.09 18.36 2.86
C ARG A 200 -8.70 19.45 3.84
N GLU A 201 -9.63 20.28 4.29
CA GLU A 201 -9.35 21.34 5.27
C GLU A 201 -8.90 20.76 6.61
N ILE A 202 -9.54 19.68 7.09
CA ILE A 202 -9.09 18.96 8.29
C ILE A 202 -7.68 18.40 8.09
N ARG A 203 -7.39 17.79 6.94
CA ARG A 203 -6.02 17.30 6.66
C ARG A 203 -4.99 18.44 6.63
N LYS A 204 -5.35 19.62 6.11
CA LYS A 204 -4.45 20.80 6.13
C LYS A 204 -4.17 21.29 7.55
N LYS A 205 -5.17 21.28 8.44
CA LYS A 205 -5.03 21.68 9.85
C LYS A 205 -3.99 20.85 10.61
N TYR A 206 -3.80 19.58 10.24
CA TYR A 206 -2.92 18.63 10.94
C TYR A 206 -1.63 18.28 10.19
N ARG A 207 -1.38 18.89 9.03
CA ARG A 207 -0.17 18.71 8.23
C ARG A 207 0.94 19.65 8.66
#